data_AF-A0A5N6ZCL4-F1
#
_entry.id   AF-A0A5N6ZCL4-F1
#
_cell.length_a   1.000
_cell.length_b   1.000
_cell.length_c   1.000
_cell.angle_alpha   90.00
_cell.angle_beta   90.00
_cell.angle_gamma   90.00
#
_symmetry.space_group_name_H-M   'P 1'
#
loop_
_entity.id
_entity.type
_entity.pdbx_description
1 polymer ?
#
loop_
_entity_poly.entity_id
_entity_poly.type
_entity_poly.pdbx_seq_one_letter_code
_entity_poly.pdbx_strand_id
1 'polypeptide(L)'
;MRFISQHTSIPVPRVISAFIHCGQTYILMERIKGDMIGVGWVQRNEESKAKLLSKLKSIIQEMREIPAPEGTAIASMVSIILGIHYCLPSQSTKFFLDQ
;
A
#
# COMPACT_ATOMS: atom_id res chain seq x y z
N MET A 1 -1.62 -1.74 9.98
CA MET A 1 -1.99 -2.72 8.93
C MET A 1 -3.48 -3.12 8.89
N ARG A 2 -4.36 -2.55 9.73
CA ARG A 2 -5.78 -2.93 9.77
C ARG A 2 -6.55 -2.64 8.47
N PHE A 3 -6.23 -1.52 7.81
CA PHE A 3 -6.84 -1.13 6.55
C PHE A 3 -6.73 -2.23 5.49
N ILE A 4 -5.52 -2.76 5.25
CA ILE A 4 -5.31 -3.81 4.25
C ILE A 4 -6.06 -5.11 4.66
N SER A 5 -5.96 -5.53 5.93
CA SER A 5 -6.67 -6.75 6.39
C SER A 5 -8.19 -6.67 6.32
N GLN A 6 -8.76 -5.47 6.36
CA GLN A 6 -10.21 -5.27 6.32
C GLN A 6 -10.77 -5.26 4.90
N HIS A 7 -9.95 -4.88 3.92
CA HIS A 7 -10.39 -4.68 2.54
C HIS A 7 -9.84 -5.74 1.57
N THR A 8 -9.03 -6.68 2.05
CA THR A 8 -8.41 -7.72 1.22
C THR A 8 -8.30 -9.05 1.98
N SER A 9 -8.19 -10.14 1.23
CA SER A 9 -7.91 -11.49 1.73
C SER A 9 -6.41 -11.76 1.91
N ILE A 10 -5.58 -10.73 1.76
CA ILE A 10 -4.12 -10.86 1.78
C ILE A 10 -3.67 -11.18 3.21
N PRO A 11 -2.81 -12.20 3.39
CA PRO A 11 -2.27 -12.51 4.71
C PRO A 11 -1.36 -11.38 5.16
N VAL A 12 -1.85 -10.54 6.08
CA VAL A 12 -1.07 -9.48 6.71
C VAL A 12 -0.85 -9.78 8.20
N PRO A 13 0.29 -9.39 8.78
CA PRO A 13 0.56 -9.59 10.20
C PRO A 13 -0.44 -8.85 11.08
N ARG A 14 -1.01 -9.52 12.08
CA ARG A 14 -1.81 -8.84 13.11
C ARG A 14 -0.87 -8.01 13.98
N VAL A 15 -1.15 -6.72 14.09
CA VAL A 15 -0.41 -5.82 14.98
C VAL A 15 -0.86 -6.07 16.43
N ILE A 16 0.09 -6.46 17.28
CA ILE A 16 -0.11 -6.70 18.72
C ILE A 16 0.07 -5.40 19.48
N SER A 17 1.13 -4.64 19.18
CA SER A 17 1.43 -3.36 19.83
C SER A 17 2.30 -2.49 18.93
N ALA A 18 2.22 -1.17 19.11
CA ALA A 18 3.14 -0.21 18.52
C ALA A 18 3.59 0.76 19.62
N PHE A 19 4.90 0.94 19.80
CA PHE A 19 5.45 1.74 20.89
C PHE A 19 6.78 2.39 20.48
N ILE A 20 7.15 3.45 21.19
CA ILE A 20 8.42 4.14 20.99
C ILE A 20 9.37 3.76 22.12
N HIS A 21 10.59 3.37 21.78
CA HIS A 21 11.65 3.09 22.74
C HIS A 21 12.97 3.64 22.21
N CYS A 22 13.70 4.40 23.04
CA CYS A 22 14.96 5.05 22.67
C CYS A 22 14.89 5.86 21.36
N GLY A 23 13.78 6.57 21.14
CA GLY A 23 13.56 7.36 19.92
C GLY A 23 13.23 6.55 18.66
N GLN A 24 13.11 5.22 18.76
CA GLN A 24 12.74 4.34 17.64
C GLN A 24 11.30 3.85 17.80
N THR A 25 10.56 3.80 16.69
CA THR A 25 9.19 3.26 16.66
C THR A 25 9.25 1.78 16.34
N TYR A 26 8.68 0.96 17.21
CA TYR A 26 8.55 -0.48 17.06
C TYR A 26 7.10 -0.85 16.83
N ILE A 27 6.87 -1.79 15.90
CA ILE A 27 5.57 -2.40 15.68
C ILE A 27 5.73 -3.90 15.90
N LEU A 28 5.18 -4.38 17.02
CA LEU A 28 5.13 -5.80 17.33
C LEU A 28 3.96 -6.44 16.57
N MET A 29 4.26 -7.46 15.77
CA MET A 29 3.29 -8.12 14.91
C MET A 29 3.45 -9.64 14.95
N GLU A 30 2.37 -10.36 14.66
CA GLU A 30 2.40 -11.82 14.51
C GLU A 30 3.26 -12.26 13.32
N ARG A 31 3.98 -13.37 13.47
CA ARG A 31 4.77 -13.95 12.37
C ARG A 31 3.86 -14.68 11.40
N ILE A 32 3.91 -14.30 10.12
CA ILE A 32 3.31 -15.08 9.04
C ILE A 32 4.13 -16.35 8.84
N LYS A 33 3.48 -17.51 8.86
CA LYS A 33 4.12 -18.80 8.59
C LYS A 33 4.41 -18.93 7.10
N GLY A 34 5.61 -19.38 6.78
CA GLY A 34 6.06 -19.64 5.41
C GLY A 34 7.54 -19.35 5.23
N ASP A 35 8.03 -19.69 4.04
CA ASP A 35 9.38 -19.41 3.61
C ASP A 35 9.41 -18.13 2.78
N MET A 36 10.55 -17.43 2.80
CA MET A 36 10.73 -16.28 1.93
C MET A 36 10.68 -16.73 0.47
N ILE A 37 9.94 -15.99 -0.35
CA ILE A 37 9.71 -16.29 -1.76
C ILE A 37 11.01 -16.52 -2.56
N GLY A 38 12.10 -15.86 -2.15
CA GLY A 38 13.43 -15.99 -2.76
C GLY A 38 14.19 -17.26 -2.40
N VAL A 39 13.82 -17.97 -1.32
CA VAL A 39 14.50 -19.23 -0.91
C VAL A 39 14.33 -20.25 -2.02
N GLY A 40 15.43 -20.71 -2.60
CA GLY A 40 15.42 -21.71 -3.67
C GLY A 40 15.03 -21.18 -5.05
N TRP A 41 14.98 -19.85 -5.27
CA TRP A 41 14.49 -19.26 -6.52
C TRP A 41 15.26 -19.75 -7.76
N VAL A 42 16.59 -19.83 -7.70
CA VAL A 42 17.43 -20.27 -8.82
C VAL A 42 17.19 -21.76 -9.14
N GLN A 43 16.92 -22.58 -8.13
CA GLN A 43 16.71 -24.03 -8.28
C GLN A 43 15.27 -24.40 -8.70
N ARG A 44 14.31 -23.47 -8.66
CA ARG A 44 12.93 -23.73 -9.09
C ARG A 44 12.84 -23.83 -10.61
N ASN A 45 11.95 -24.70 -11.08
CA ASN A 45 11.57 -24.75 -12.49
C ASN A 45 10.75 -23.51 -12.90
N GLU A 46 10.70 -23.23 -14.20
CA GLU A 46 10.01 -22.03 -14.72
C GLU A 46 8.49 -22.06 -14.45
N GLU A 47 7.85 -23.22 -14.49
CA GLU A 47 6.43 -23.36 -14.16
C GLU A 47 6.13 -22.92 -12.72
N SER A 48 6.94 -23.36 -11.76
CA SER A 48 6.81 -22.96 -10.36
C SER A 48 7.07 -21.48 -10.18
N LYS A 49 8.05 -20.89 -10.88
CA LYS A 49 8.31 -19.44 -10.85
C LYS A 49 7.12 -18.67 -11.39
N ALA A 50 6.58 -19.08 -12.54
CA ALA A 50 5.42 -18.44 -13.17
C ALA A 50 4.19 -18.50 -12.25
N LYS A 51 3.92 -19.64 -11.63
CA LYS A 51 2.82 -19.81 -10.67
C LYS A 51 2.97 -18.88 -9.46
N LEU A 52 4.20 -18.76 -8.94
CA LEU A 52 4.51 -17.91 -7.80
C LEU A 52 4.36 -16.41 -8.14
N LEU A 53 4.85 -16.00 -9.31
CA LEU A 53 4.71 -14.63 -9.81
C LEU A 53 3.25 -14.28 -10.12
N SER A 54 2.48 -15.23 -10.66
CA SER A 54 1.05 -15.06 -10.88
C SER A 54 0.31 -14.82 -9.57
N LYS A 55 0.61 -15.61 -8.53
CA LYS A 55 0.04 -15.40 -7.19
C LYS A 55 0.45 -14.06 -6.59
N LEU A 56 1.72 -13.66 -6.71
CA LEU A 56 2.20 -12.37 -6.23
C LEU A 56 1.53 -11.20 -6.97
N LYS A 57 1.34 -11.32 -8.29
CA LYS A 57 0.64 -10.33 -9.10
C LYS A 57 -0.79 -10.14 -8.61
N SER A 58 -1.51 -11.23 -8.36
CA SER A 58 -2.89 -11.18 -7.84
C SER A 58 -2.97 -10.48 -6.49
N ILE A 59 -2.04 -10.76 -5.57
CA ILE A 59 -1.98 -10.09 -4.26
C ILE A 59 -1.75 -8.58 -4.43
N ILE A 60 -0.78 -8.18 -5.26
CA ILE A 60 -0.49 -6.75 -5.49
C ILE A 60 -1.67 -6.06 -6.15
N GLN A 61 -2.35 -6.73 -7.08
CA GLN A 61 -3.53 -6.20 -7.76
C GLN A 61 -4.66 -5.95 -6.75
N GLU A 62 -4.97 -6.91 -5.89
CA GLU A 62 -5.99 -6.77 -4.85
C GLU A 62 -5.66 -5.59 -3.90
N MET A 63 -4.39 -5.38 -3.54
CA MET A 63 -3.99 -4.20 -2.75
C MET A 63 -4.24 -2.87 -3.48
N ARG A 64 -4.03 -2.83 -4.79
CA ARG A 64 -4.17 -1.62 -5.60
C ARG A 64 -5.62 -1.29 -5.92
N GLU A 65 -6.49 -2.28 -5.89
CA GLU A 65 -7.93 -2.12 -6.10
C GLU A 65 -8.65 -1.56 -4.86
N ILE A 66 -7.98 -1.53 -3.70
CA ILE A 66 -8.55 -0.89 -2.51
C ILE A 66 -8.76 0.61 -2.81
N PRO A 67 -10.00 1.12 -2.71
CA PRO A 67 -10.26 2.54 -2.92
C PRO A 67 -9.51 3.39 -1.90
N ALA A 68 -8.99 4.53 -2.34
CA ALA A 68 -8.37 5.48 -1.43
C ALA A 68 -9.42 5.93 -0.39
N PRO A 69 -9.05 6.05 0.90
CA PRO A 69 -9.94 6.62 1.90
C PRO A 69 -10.40 8.01 1.48
N GLU A 70 -11.68 8.33 1.70
CA GLU A 70 -12.24 9.64 1.37
C GLU A 70 -11.38 10.77 1.97
N GLY A 71 -11.05 11.78 1.15
CA GLY A 71 -10.15 12.88 1.52
C GLY A 71 -8.65 12.61 1.29
N THR A 72 -8.25 11.42 0.87
CA THR A 72 -6.86 11.12 0.48
C THR A 72 -6.68 11.20 -1.04
N ALA A 73 -6.28 12.36 -1.56
CA ALA A 73 -5.91 12.49 -2.96
C ALA A 73 -4.50 11.91 -3.19
N ILE A 74 -4.41 10.63 -3.57
CA ILE A 74 -3.17 10.05 -4.09
C ILE A 74 -3.13 10.32 -5.59
N ALA A 75 -2.62 11.49 -5.97
CA ALA A 75 -2.46 11.82 -7.38
C ALA A 75 -1.20 11.12 -7.93
N SER A 76 -1.35 10.37 -9.02
CA SER A 76 -0.20 9.95 -9.83
C SER A 76 0.49 11.19 -10.39
N MET A 77 1.83 11.20 -10.50
CA MET A 77 2.56 12.32 -11.13
C MET A 77 1.99 12.66 -12.52
N VAL A 78 1.48 11.67 -13.25
CA VAL A 78 0.81 11.87 -14.55
C VAL A 78 -0.49 12.69 -14.40
N SER A 79 -1.27 12.43 -13.36
CA SER A 79 -2.50 13.17 -13.05
C SER A 79 -2.20 14.56 -12.50
N ILE A 80 -1.10 14.73 -11.73
CA ILE A 80 -0.64 16.03 -11.25
C ILE A 80 -0.31 16.93 -12.44
N ILE A 81 0.52 16.45 -13.38
CA ILE A 81 0.97 17.24 -14.55
C ILE A 81 -0.23 17.67 -15.42
N LEU A 82 -1.21 16.80 -15.64
CA LEU A 82 -2.45 17.20 -16.32
C LEU A 82 -3.27 18.21 -15.49
N GLY A 83 -3.38 18.01 -14.18
CA GLY A 83 -4.13 18.89 -13.28
C GLY A 83 -3.58 20.32 -13.22
N ILE A 84 -2.26 20.51 -13.29
CA ILE A 84 -1.66 21.87 -13.36
C ILE A 84 -1.91 22.53 -14.71
N HIS A 85 -1.98 21.76 -15.79
CA HIS A 85 -2.24 22.31 -17.13
C HIS A 85 -3.72 22.66 -17.36
N TYR A 86 -4.65 22.04 -16.63
CA TYR A 86 -6.09 22.32 -16.74
C TYR A 86 -6.66 23.19 -15.60
N CYS A 87 -5.89 23.48 -14.54
CA CYS A 87 -6.33 24.34 -13.45
C CYS A 87 -5.67 25.73 -13.51
N LEU A 88 -6.24 26.60 -14.35
CA LEU A 88 -6.43 28.05 -14.18
C LEU A 88 -7.14 28.58 -15.44
N PRO A 89 -8.22 29.38 -15.36
CA PRO A 89 -8.40 30.41 -14.35
C PRO A 89 -9.77 30.45 -13.63
N SER A 90 -9.82 31.20 -12.53
CA SER A 90 -10.99 31.86 -11.92
C SER A 90 -11.90 31.03 -10.98
N GLN A 91 -11.60 31.04 -9.67
CA GLN A 91 -12.32 31.91 -8.70
C GLN A 91 -11.75 31.78 -7.28
N SER A 92 -11.37 32.95 -6.74
CA SER A 92 -11.48 33.39 -5.35
C SER A 92 -10.81 32.57 -4.24
N THR A 93 -9.61 33.03 -3.89
CA THR A 93 -9.04 32.99 -2.53
C THR A 93 -10.01 33.56 -1.48
N LYS A 94 -10.72 32.66 -0.79
CA LYS A 94 -11.28 32.78 0.56
C LYS A 94 -11.53 31.32 0.94
N PHE A 95 -10.72 30.68 1.78
CA PHE A 95 -10.86 30.71 3.23
C PHE A 95 -9.53 30.25 3.85
N PHE A 96 -8.77 31.20 4.37
CA PHE A 96 -7.82 30.99 5.46
C PHE A 96 -8.28 31.94 6.57
N LEU A 97 -8.37 31.43 7.81
CA LEU A 97 -9.09 31.96 8.99
C LEU A 97 -10.57 31.53 9.05
N ASP A 98 -10.89 30.45 9.76
CA ASP A 98 -11.17 30.50 11.21
C ASP A 98 -11.24 29.08 11.79
N GLN A 99 -10.55 28.90 12.93
CA GLN A 99 -10.57 27.81 13.92
C GLN A 99 -10.18 26.38 13.54
#